data_AF-A0A8S3BJB9-F1
#
_entry.id   AF-A0A8S3BJB9-F1
#
_cell.length_a   1.000
_cell.length_b   1.000
_cell.length_c   1.000
_cell.angle_alpha   90.00
_cell.angle_beta   90.00
_cell.angle_gamma   90.00
#
_symmetry.space_group_name_H-M   'P 1'
#
loop_
_entity.id
_entity.type
_entity.pdbx_description
1 polymer ?
#
loop_
_entity_poly.entity_id
_entity_poly.type
_entity_poly.pdbx_seq_one_letter_code
_entity_poly.pdbx_strand_id
1 'polypeptide(L)'
;MDNNFEQLVSALPLSSSFTFGIREITYILEKQNIDLSSSFIFESFESLVRLECWAWKVLSKDSYQWINQPNYLTLFHTLALFNKNLIFNYDNIKDGMKASLLIPDTIDQINDIFEQINRDKDDNGPFISIASVWFDNLALFVHENPEFDTSPIICHINQFIGQNYLMTEQYTFYLTQLQKPKLPQSIFTAKQLFYIKTCSFCLSAHLTAKAQHFLYTAEDI
;
A
#
# COMPACT_ATOMS: atom_id res chain seq x y z
N MET A 1 -17.15 28.13 -2.58
CA MET A 1 -17.47 27.15 -3.65
C MET A 1 -17.21 25.80 -3.04
N ASP A 2 -18.27 25.04 -2.79
CA ASP A 2 -18.14 23.65 -2.35
C ASP A 2 -17.70 22.85 -3.57
N ASN A 3 -16.40 22.63 -3.73
CA ASN A 3 -15.91 21.74 -4.77
C ASN A 3 -16.37 20.33 -4.41
N ASN A 4 -17.24 19.75 -5.24
CA ASN A 4 -17.69 18.36 -5.09
C ASN A 4 -16.45 17.44 -5.19
N PHE A 5 -16.33 16.45 -4.29
CA PHE A 5 -15.21 15.50 -4.25
C PHE A 5 -14.91 14.89 -5.63
N GLU A 6 -15.95 14.56 -6.39
CA GLU A 6 -15.85 14.06 -7.75
C GLU A 6 -15.12 15.02 -8.71
N GLN A 7 -15.39 16.32 -8.62
CA GLN A 7 -14.75 17.33 -9.45
C GLN A 7 -13.27 17.47 -9.09
N LEU A 8 -12.94 17.39 -7.80
CA LEU A 8 -11.56 17.45 -7.33
C LEU A 8 -10.75 16.25 -7.84
N VAL A 9 -11.29 15.03 -7.70
CA VAL A 9 -10.62 13.81 -8.17
C VAL A 9 -10.48 13.83 -9.70
N SER A 10 -11.51 14.26 -10.42
CA SER A 10 -11.46 14.32 -11.89
C SER A 10 -10.44 15.34 -12.42
N ALA A 11 -10.06 16.32 -11.59
CA ALA A 11 -9.05 17.32 -11.91
C ALA A 11 -7.63 16.91 -11.49
N LEU A 12 -7.44 15.73 -10.88
CA LEU A 12 -6.11 15.29 -10.46
C LEU A 12 -5.19 15.14 -11.67
N PRO A 13 -4.02 15.80 -11.65
CA PRO A 13 -3.11 15.75 -12.77
C PRO A 13 -2.43 14.38 -12.82
N LEU A 14 -2.17 13.90 -14.03
CA LEU A 14 -1.21 12.81 -14.23
C LEU A 14 0.25 13.28 -14.07
N SER A 15 0.50 14.59 -14.08
CA SER A 15 1.82 15.22 -13.91
C SER A 15 1.99 15.86 -12.53
N SER A 16 3.12 15.60 -11.88
CA SER A 16 3.52 15.99 -10.52
C SER A 16 3.60 17.51 -10.24
N SER A 17 3.34 18.37 -11.22
CA SER A 17 3.52 19.81 -11.14
C SER A 17 2.28 20.60 -10.69
N PHE A 18 1.10 19.98 -10.62
CA PHE A 18 -0.14 20.67 -10.21
C PHE A 18 -0.62 20.15 -8.85
N THR A 19 -0.75 21.05 -7.87
CA THR A 19 -1.17 20.74 -6.50
C THR A 19 -2.63 21.08 -6.22
N PHE A 20 -3.35 21.58 -7.23
CA PHE A 20 -4.74 21.99 -7.11
C PHE A 20 -5.62 20.79 -6.74
N GLY A 21 -6.43 20.94 -5.69
CA GLY A 21 -7.37 19.91 -5.24
C GLY A 21 -6.80 18.87 -4.28
N ILE A 22 -5.48 18.68 -4.20
CA ILE A 22 -4.87 17.69 -3.27
C ILE A 22 -5.23 18.01 -1.83
N ARG A 23 -5.12 19.27 -1.41
CA ARG A 23 -5.42 19.68 -0.03
C ARG A 23 -6.89 19.49 0.31
N GLU A 24 -7.76 19.84 -0.62
CA GLU A 24 -9.21 19.70 -0.46
C GLU A 24 -9.62 18.23 -0.40
N ILE A 25 -9.04 17.36 -1.24
CA ILE A 25 -9.23 15.91 -1.18
C ILE A 25 -8.76 15.37 0.17
N THR A 26 -7.54 15.72 0.60
CA THR A 26 -7.00 15.32 1.91
C THR A 26 -7.93 15.74 3.03
N TYR A 27 -8.41 16.99 3.03
CA TYR A 27 -9.32 17.50 4.06
C TYR A 27 -10.66 16.74 4.09
N ILE A 28 -11.21 16.38 2.93
CA ILE A 28 -12.42 15.58 2.85
C ILE A 28 -12.17 14.19 3.46
N LEU A 29 -11.08 13.52 3.07
CA LEU A 29 -10.73 12.19 3.60
C LEU A 29 -10.40 12.21 5.09
N GLU A 30 -9.74 13.24 5.61
CA GLU A 30 -9.48 13.42 7.04
C GLU A 30 -10.78 13.47 7.84
N LYS A 31 -11.81 14.16 7.34
CA LYS A 31 -13.13 14.15 7.98
C LYS A 31 -13.74 12.76 7.99
N GLN A 32 -13.66 12.05 6.86
CA GLN A 32 -14.21 10.69 6.74
C GLN A 32 -13.43 9.67 7.60
N ASN A 33 -12.16 9.95 7.93
CA ASN A 33 -11.39 9.13 8.87
C ASN A 33 -11.84 9.29 10.33
N ILE A 34 -12.50 10.40 10.69
CA ILE A 34 -13.02 10.64 12.04
C ILE A 34 -14.41 10.04 12.17
N ASP A 35 -15.28 10.27 11.19
CA ASP A 35 -16.67 9.79 11.17
C ASP A 35 -17.03 9.41 9.73
N LEU A 36 -16.84 8.13 9.40
CA LEU A 36 -17.03 7.63 8.04
C LEU A 36 -18.53 7.56 7.71
N SER A 37 -18.98 8.46 6.82
CA SER A 37 -20.36 8.44 6.39
C SER A 37 -20.61 7.38 5.33
N SER A 38 -21.69 6.61 5.53
CA SER A 38 -22.15 5.67 4.51
C SER A 38 -22.57 6.35 3.22
N SER A 39 -23.24 7.51 3.30
CA SER A 39 -23.66 8.23 2.11
C SER A 39 -22.47 8.68 1.27
N PHE A 40 -21.37 9.10 1.93
CA PHE A 40 -20.16 9.52 1.24
C PHE A 40 -19.57 8.37 0.41
N ILE A 41 -19.45 7.18 1.01
CA ILE A 41 -18.97 5.99 0.29
C ILE A 41 -19.82 5.73 -0.95
N PHE A 42 -21.15 5.62 -0.79
CA PHE A 42 -22.02 5.26 -1.90
C PHE A 42 -22.03 6.31 -3.01
N GLU A 43 -22.08 7.59 -2.65
CA GLU A 43 -22.11 8.70 -3.61
C GLU A 43 -20.76 8.92 -4.29
N SER A 44 -19.67 8.68 -3.57
CA SER A 44 -18.31 8.97 -4.05
C SER A 44 -17.54 7.73 -4.51
N PHE A 45 -18.15 6.54 -4.55
CA PHE A 45 -17.45 5.28 -4.79
C PHE A 45 -16.58 5.31 -6.05
N GLU A 46 -17.13 5.73 -7.20
CA GLU A 46 -16.35 5.83 -8.44
C GLU A 46 -15.19 6.83 -8.34
N SER A 47 -15.38 7.92 -7.58
CA SER A 47 -14.32 8.90 -7.35
C SER A 47 -13.24 8.36 -6.41
N LEU A 48 -13.61 7.55 -5.43
CA LEU A 48 -12.66 6.83 -4.57
C LEU A 48 -11.83 5.85 -5.40
N VAL A 49 -12.47 5.06 -6.28
CA VAL A 49 -11.75 4.16 -7.21
C VAL A 49 -10.78 4.93 -8.08
N ARG A 50 -11.21 6.06 -8.68
CA ARG A 50 -10.31 6.90 -9.49
C ARG A 50 -9.13 7.45 -8.68
N LEU A 51 -9.38 7.87 -7.44
CA LEU A 51 -8.33 8.37 -6.55
C LEU A 51 -7.31 7.29 -6.19
N GLU A 52 -7.76 6.07 -5.89
CA GLU A 52 -6.89 4.92 -5.63
C GLU A 52 -6.07 4.53 -6.85
N CYS A 53 -6.70 4.41 -8.02
CA CYS A 53 -5.99 4.13 -9.27
C CYS A 53 -4.95 5.24 -9.57
N TRP A 54 -5.27 6.50 -9.28
CA TRP A 54 -4.33 7.61 -9.42
C TRP A 54 -3.17 7.48 -8.41
N ALA A 55 -3.44 7.16 -7.16
CA ALA A 55 -2.45 7.01 -6.11
C ALA A 55 -1.46 5.89 -6.43
N TRP A 56 -1.93 4.73 -6.88
CA TRP A 56 -1.08 3.64 -7.37
C TRP A 56 -0.19 4.07 -8.55
N LYS A 57 -0.74 4.83 -9.51
CA LYS A 57 0.03 5.37 -10.65
C LYS A 57 1.11 6.36 -10.21
N VAL A 58 0.85 7.16 -9.17
CA VAL A 58 1.84 8.10 -8.63
C VAL A 58 2.93 7.34 -7.87
N LEU A 59 2.58 6.33 -7.08
CA LEU A 59 3.56 5.46 -6.38
C LEU A 59 4.48 4.72 -7.36
N SER A 60 3.96 4.27 -8.51
CA SER A 60 4.77 3.63 -9.55
C SER A 60 5.68 4.59 -10.34
N LYS A 61 5.49 5.90 -10.21
CA LYS A 61 6.35 6.89 -10.88
C LYS A 61 7.52 7.29 -9.98
N ASP A 62 8.57 7.80 -10.63
CA ASP A 62 9.76 8.34 -9.96
C ASP A 62 9.40 9.28 -8.80
N SER A 63 9.65 8.78 -7.58
CA SER A 63 9.31 9.46 -6.33
C SER A 63 10.00 10.80 -6.16
N TYR A 64 11.18 11.03 -6.78
CA TYR A 64 11.89 12.31 -6.69
C TYR A 64 11.05 13.51 -7.16
N GLN A 65 10.04 13.28 -8.00
CA GLN A 65 9.17 14.34 -8.53
C GLN A 65 8.12 14.83 -7.53
N TRP A 66 7.70 13.99 -6.57
CA TRP A 66 6.54 14.27 -5.72
C TRP A 66 6.81 14.09 -4.22
N ILE A 67 7.78 13.25 -3.84
CA ILE A 67 7.99 12.85 -2.44
C ILE A 67 8.39 14.02 -1.52
N ASN A 68 9.02 15.05 -2.07
CA ASN A 68 9.41 16.25 -1.32
C ASN A 68 8.27 17.26 -1.17
N GLN A 69 7.10 17.00 -1.74
CA GLN A 69 5.95 17.90 -1.65
C GLN A 69 5.06 17.48 -0.46
N PRO A 70 4.93 18.30 0.60
CA PRO A 70 4.19 17.91 1.81
C PRO A 70 2.74 17.51 1.56
N ASN A 71 2.08 18.15 0.59
CA ASN A 71 0.68 17.85 0.27
C ASN A 71 0.50 16.40 -0.23
N TYR A 72 1.45 15.86 -1.01
CA TYR A 72 1.40 14.48 -1.46
C TYR A 72 1.61 13.52 -0.30
N LEU A 73 2.61 13.77 0.56
CA LEU A 73 2.86 12.95 1.74
C LEU A 73 1.62 12.86 2.64
N THR A 74 1.01 14.01 2.96
CA THR A 74 -0.21 14.04 3.77
C THR A 74 -1.35 13.29 3.08
N LEU A 75 -1.57 13.50 1.77
CA LEU A 75 -2.62 12.78 1.04
C LEU A 75 -2.43 11.26 1.10
N PHE A 76 -1.21 10.77 0.82
CA PHE A 76 -0.94 9.33 0.84
C PHE A 76 -1.13 8.69 2.22
N HIS A 77 -0.73 9.38 3.29
CA HIS A 77 -0.97 8.91 4.65
C HIS A 77 -2.45 8.92 5.01
N THR A 78 -3.18 9.99 4.67
CA THR A 78 -4.61 10.12 4.92
C THR A 78 -5.41 9.07 4.16
N LEU A 79 -5.06 8.82 2.90
CA LEU A 79 -5.70 7.81 2.06
C LEU A 79 -5.41 6.40 2.57
N ALA A 80 -4.17 6.12 2.99
CA ALA A 80 -3.84 4.84 3.59
C ALA A 80 -4.60 4.58 4.90
N LEU A 81 -4.80 5.61 5.73
CA LEU A 81 -5.65 5.50 6.93
C LEU A 81 -7.12 5.25 6.56
N PHE A 82 -7.62 5.95 5.53
CA PHE A 82 -8.97 5.75 5.00
C PHE A 82 -9.18 4.32 4.54
N ASN A 83 -8.24 3.76 3.79
CA ASN A 83 -8.25 2.37 3.33
C ASN A 83 -8.28 1.38 4.50
N LYS A 84 -7.47 1.62 5.53
CA LYS A 84 -7.51 0.79 6.74
C LYS A 84 -8.87 0.83 7.43
N ASN A 85 -9.46 2.02 7.56
CA ASN A 85 -10.80 2.17 8.13
C ASN A 85 -11.86 1.48 7.28
N LEU A 86 -11.75 1.55 5.96
CA LEU A 86 -12.64 0.86 5.03
C LEU A 86 -12.59 -0.68 5.19
N ILE A 87 -11.39 -1.22 5.40
CA ILE A 87 -11.19 -2.67 5.59
C ILE A 87 -11.89 -3.14 6.86
N PHE A 88 -11.60 -2.52 8.01
CA PHE A 88 -11.98 -3.05 9.32
C PHE A 88 -13.25 -2.48 9.93
N ASN A 89 -13.63 -1.26 9.56
CA ASN A 89 -14.68 -0.52 10.27
C ASN A 89 -15.92 -0.27 9.40
N TYR A 90 -15.96 -0.83 8.19
CA TYR A 90 -17.05 -0.56 7.24
C TYR A 90 -17.54 -1.81 6.50
N ASP A 91 -18.54 -2.47 7.08
CA ASP A 91 -19.12 -3.72 6.58
C ASP A 91 -20.20 -3.53 5.50
N ASN A 92 -20.61 -2.29 5.26
CA ASN A 92 -21.70 -1.97 4.32
C ASN A 92 -21.30 -2.04 2.83
N ILE A 93 -20.03 -2.34 2.54
CA ILE A 93 -19.51 -2.54 1.18
C ILE A 93 -19.09 -3.99 1.04
N LYS A 94 -19.47 -4.61 -0.08
CA LYS A 94 -19.02 -5.97 -0.42
C LYS A 94 -17.50 -6.01 -0.63
N ASP A 95 -16.87 -7.11 -0.27
CA ASP A 95 -15.41 -7.22 -0.34
C ASP A 95 -14.86 -7.09 -1.76
N GLY A 96 -15.62 -7.49 -2.79
CA GLY A 96 -15.26 -7.23 -4.20
C GLY A 96 -15.17 -5.75 -4.56
N MET A 97 -15.96 -4.89 -3.92
CA MET A 97 -15.86 -3.43 -4.08
C MET A 97 -14.66 -2.88 -3.29
N LYS A 98 -14.38 -3.39 -2.09
CA LYS A 98 -13.14 -3.06 -1.34
C LYS A 98 -11.90 -3.45 -2.14
N ALA A 99 -11.91 -4.63 -2.78
CA ALA A 99 -10.83 -5.10 -3.65
C ALA A 99 -10.54 -4.13 -4.80
N SER A 100 -11.59 -3.58 -5.43
CA SER A 100 -11.43 -2.60 -6.53
C SER A 100 -10.82 -1.25 -6.11
N LEU A 101 -10.82 -0.95 -4.82
CA LEU A 101 -10.15 0.23 -4.25
C LEU A 101 -8.71 -0.10 -3.86
N LEU A 102 -8.48 -1.28 -3.30
CA LEU A 102 -7.23 -1.59 -2.58
C LEU A 102 -6.20 -2.31 -3.46
N ILE A 103 -6.64 -3.10 -4.45
CA ILE A 103 -5.75 -3.85 -5.32
C ILE A 103 -5.36 -2.95 -6.51
N PRO A 104 -4.06 -2.80 -6.85
CA PRO A 104 -3.64 -2.01 -8.00
C PRO A 104 -4.20 -2.56 -9.31
N ASP A 105 -4.16 -1.74 -10.37
CA ASP A 105 -4.69 -2.12 -11.68
C ASP A 105 -3.77 -3.09 -12.44
N THR A 106 -2.45 -2.98 -12.22
CA THR A 106 -1.45 -3.64 -13.06
C THR A 106 -0.24 -4.17 -12.27
N ILE A 107 0.36 -5.24 -12.79
CA ILE A 107 1.62 -5.79 -12.28
C ILE A 107 2.79 -4.80 -12.48
N ASP A 108 2.78 -4.02 -13.55
CA ASP A 108 3.84 -3.04 -13.83
C ASP A 108 3.95 -1.98 -12.72
N GLN A 109 2.83 -1.50 -12.19
CA GLN A 109 2.84 -0.58 -11.04
C GLN A 109 3.57 -1.17 -9.83
N ILE A 110 3.35 -2.45 -9.56
CA ILE A 110 4.00 -3.15 -8.45
C ILE A 110 5.50 -3.29 -8.71
N ASN A 111 5.89 -3.69 -9.91
CA ASN A 111 7.29 -3.82 -10.31
C ASN A 111 8.02 -2.48 -10.17
N ASP A 112 7.43 -1.40 -10.64
CA ASP A 112 8.03 -0.07 -10.58
C ASP A 112 8.20 0.41 -9.12
N ILE A 113 7.27 0.10 -8.22
CA ILE A 113 7.40 0.41 -6.79
C ILE A 113 8.56 -0.37 -6.18
N PHE A 114 8.64 -1.68 -6.40
CA PHE A 114 9.74 -2.50 -5.88
C PHE A 114 11.09 -2.09 -6.47
N GLU A 115 11.15 -1.76 -7.76
CA GLU A 115 12.35 -1.27 -8.40
C GLU A 115 12.84 0.04 -7.77
N GLN A 116 11.93 0.96 -7.45
CA GLN A 116 12.26 2.19 -6.74
C GLN A 116 12.79 1.93 -5.32
N ILE A 117 12.14 1.05 -4.54
CA ILE A 117 12.62 0.68 -3.19
C ILE A 117 14.05 0.11 -3.27
N ASN A 118 14.32 -0.73 -4.27
CA ASN A 118 15.63 -1.33 -4.48
C ASN A 118 16.70 -0.31 -4.88
N ARG A 119 16.35 0.66 -5.72
CA ARG A 119 17.28 1.70 -6.21
C ARG A 119 17.53 2.82 -5.22
N ASP A 120 16.61 3.07 -4.28
CA ASP A 120 16.74 4.14 -3.31
C ASP A 120 18.00 3.94 -2.47
N LYS A 121 18.81 4.99 -2.32
CA LYS A 121 20.03 4.96 -1.50
C LYS A 121 19.78 5.42 -0.07
N ASP A 122 18.67 6.12 0.16
CA ASP A 122 18.24 6.49 1.50
C ASP A 122 17.35 5.40 2.07
N ASP A 123 17.93 4.56 2.92
CA ASP A 123 17.20 3.47 3.58
C ASP A 123 16.09 3.98 4.53
N ASN A 124 16.05 5.27 4.85
CA ASN A 124 14.99 5.91 5.64
C ASN A 124 14.11 6.83 4.79
N GLY A 125 14.17 6.69 3.46
CA GLY A 125 13.41 7.50 2.52
C GLY A 125 11.91 7.49 2.81
N PRO A 126 11.22 8.66 2.75
CA PRO A 126 9.77 8.75 2.98
C PRO A 126 8.96 7.89 2.00
N PHE A 127 9.46 7.65 0.79
CA PHE A 127 8.81 6.79 -0.20
C PHE A 127 8.63 5.35 0.33
N ILE A 128 9.67 4.77 0.91
CA ILE A 128 9.64 3.42 1.47
C ILE A 128 8.60 3.32 2.58
N SER A 129 8.53 4.35 3.43
CA SER A 129 7.55 4.39 4.52
C SER A 129 6.11 4.45 3.99
N ILE A 130 5.85 5.22 2.93
CA ILE A 130 4.53 5.26 2.29
C ILE A 130 4.20 3.91 1.65
N ALA A 131 5.09 3.37 0.82
CA ALA A 131 4.89 2.08 0.16
C ALA A 131 4.61 0.97 1.19
N SER A 132 5.34 0.96 2.31
CA SER A 132 5.13 0.00 3.39
C SER A 132 3.70 -0.02 3.91
N VAL A 133 3.10 1.15 4.17
CA VAL A 133 1.74 1.24 4.69
C VAL A 133 0.72 0.73 3.66
N TRP A 134 0.94 1.01 2.38
CA TRP A 134 0.07 0.56 1.29
C TRP A 134 0.08 -0.96 1.14
N PHE A 135 1.27 -1.58 1.16
CA PHE A 135 1.39 -3.04 1.14
C PHE A 135 0.88 -3.68 2.45
N ASP A 136 1.08 -3.05 3.61
CA ASP A 136 0.49 -3.50 4.88
C ASP A 136 -1.05 -3.55 4.78
N ASN A 137 -1.69 -2.52 4.22
CA ASN A 137 -3.15 -2.49 4.01
C ASN A 137 -3.60 -3.58 3.03
N LEU A 138 -2.87 -3.81 1.95
CA LEU A 138 -3.17 -4.86 0.98
C LEU A 138 -3.12 -6.25 1.64
N ALA A 139 -2.09 -6.49 2.44
CA ALA A 139 -1.94 -7.74 3.19
C ALA A 139 -3.05 -7.92 4.24
N LEU A 140 -3.44 -6.84 4.93
CA LEU A 140 -4.58 -6.85 5.86
C LEU A 140 -5.87 -7.21 5.12
N PHE A 141 -6.11 -6.63 3.94
CA PHE A 141 -7.28 -6.94 3.14
C PHE A 141 -7.33 -8.42 2.72
N VAL A 142 -6.22 -8.97 2.22
CA VAL A 142 -6.14 -10.40 1.81
C VAL A 142 -6.29 -11.33 3.02
N HIS A 143 -5.76 -10.95 4.18
CA HIS A 143 -5.92 -11.73 5.41
C HIS A 143 -7.39 -11.86 5.82
N GLU A 144 -8.14 -10.76 5.77
CA GLU A 144 -9.58 -10.75 6.10
C GLU A 144 -10.44 -11.37 4.98
N ASN A 145 -9.96 -11.38 3.74
CA ASN A 145 -10.71 -11.85 2.56
C ASN A 145 -9.86 -12.84 1.74
N PRO A 146 -9.68 -14.08 2.24
CA PRO A 146 -8.79 -15.06 1.62
C PRO A 146 -9.09 -15.38 0.16
N GLU A 147 -10.33 -15.23 -0.31
CA GLU A 147 -10.72 -15.48 -1.69
C GLU A 147 -10.00 -14.61 -2.73
N PHE A 148 -9.40 -13.49 -2.31
CA PHE A 148 -8.61 -12.61 -3.17
C PHE A 148 -7.13 -13.02 -3.26
N ASP A 149 -6.69 -14.07 -2.55
CA ASP A 149 -5.31 -14.56 -2.59
C ASP A 149 -4.88 -15.05 -3.99
N THR A 150 -5.84 -15.52 -4.78
CA THR A 150 -5.68 -15.97 -6.16
C THR A 150 -5.65 -14.83 -7.19
N SER A 151 -5.80 -13.57 -6.76
CA SER A 151 -5.66 -12.42 -7.65
C SER A 151 -4.26 -12.46 -8.31
N PRO A 152 -4.16 -12.30 -9.64
CA PRO A 152 -2.87 -12.33 -10.34
C PRO A 152 -1.85 -11.34 -9.78
N ILE A 153 -2.33 -10.17 -9.31
CA ILE A 153 -1.48 -9.13 -8.72
C ILE A 153 -0.99 -9.55 -7.34
N ILE A 154 -1.85 -10.13 -6.51
CA ILE A 154 -1.47 -10.64 -5.19
C ILE A 154 -0.47 -11.79 -5.32
N CYS A 155 -0.75 -12.75 -6.21
CA CYS A 155 0.17 -13.83 -6.55
C CYS A 155 1.53 -13.29 -7.00
N HIS A 156 1.54 -12.29 -7.90
CA HIS A 156 2.77 -11.67 -8.37
C HIS A 156 3.57 -10.98 -7.25
N ILE A 157 2.90 -10.19 -6.39
CA ILE A 157 3.53 -9.55 -5.23
C ILE A 157 4.21 -10.59 -4.34
N ASN A 158 3.50 -11.68 -4.01
CA ASN A 158 4.02 -12.72 -3.12
C ASN A 158 5.15 -13.53 -3.76
N GLN A 159 5.06 -13.83 -5.06
CA GLN A 159 6.16 -14.46 -5.80
C GLN A 159 7.40 -13.56 -5.82
N PHE A 160 7.22 -12.27 -6.10
CA PHE A 160 8.32 -11.31 -6.11
C PHE A 160 9.00 -11.23 -4.74
N ILE A 161 8.21 -11.09 -3.66
CA ILE A 161 8.71 -11.05 -2.28
C ILE A 161 9.43 -12.34 -1.91
N GLY A 162 8.85 -13.51 -2.23
CA GLY A 162 9.48 -14.80 -1.99
C GLY A 162 10.85 -14.87 -2.66
N GLN A 163 10.90 -14.64 -3.97
CA GLN A 163 12.12 -14.79 -4.77
C GLN A 163 13.21 -13.77 -4.44
N ASN A 164 12.84 -12.49 -4.32
CA ASN A 164 13.81 -11.39 -4.30
C ASN A 164 14.15 -10.92 -2.88
N TYR A 165 13.43 -11.41 -1.87
CA TYR A 165 13.68 -11.01 -0.50
C TYR A 165 13.84 -12.20 0.44
N LEU A 166 12.81 -13.03 0.57
CA LEU A 166 12.79 -14.11 1.56
C LEU A 166 13.93 -15.11 1.34
N MET A 167 14.23 -15.44 0.09
CA MET A 167 15.25 -16.41 -0.29
C MET A 167 16.68 -15.82 -0.34
N THR A 168 16.90 -14.63 0.23
CA THR A 168 18.19 -13.93 0.16
C THR A 168 18.95 -13.97 1.48
N GLU A 169 20.28 -13.99 1.42
CA GLU A 169 21.15 -13.87 2.61
C GLU A 169 20.89 -12.58 3.41
N GLN A 170 20.45 -11.52 2.73
CA GLN A 170 20.11 -10.24 3.36
C GLN A 170 18.92 -10.40 4.31
N TYR A 171 17.91 -11.19 3.96
CA TYR A 171 16.80 -11.48 4.85
C TYR A 171 17.25 -12.29 6.07
N THR A 172 18.04 -13.35 5.85
CA THR A 172 18.63 -14.15 6.93
C THR A 172 19.43 -13.28 7.90
N PHE A 173 20.22 -12.34 7.38
CA PHE A 173 20.96 -11.37 8.18
C PHE A 173 20.01 -10.51 9.03
N TYR A 174 18.96 -9.95 8.43
CA TYR A 174 17.97 -9.14 9.14
C TYR A 174 17.22 -9.91 10.24
N LEU A 175 16.79 -11.14 9.97
CA LEU A 175 16.18 -12.01 10.97
C LEU A 175 17.13 -12.30 12.14
N THR A 176 18.40 -12.56 11.84
CA THR A 176 19.43 -12.78 12.87
C THR A 176 19.62 -11.54 13.74
N GLN A 177 19.51 -10.33 13.19
CA GLN A 177 19.56 -9.11 13.99
C GLN A 177 18.38 -9.03 14.96
N LEU A 178 17.15 -9.34 14.53
CA LEU A 178 15.95 -9.31 15.40
C LEU A 178 16.06 -10.23 16.63
N GLN A 179 16.75 -11.35 16.50
CA GLN A 179 16.93 -12.31 17.59
C GLN A 179 17.90 -11.82 18.67
N LYS A 180 18.66 -10.75 18.41
CA LYS A 180 19.60 -10.20 19.40
C LYS A 180 18.82 -9.49 20.52
N PRO A 181 18.95 -9.94 21.78
CA PRO A 181 18.27 -9.28 22.88
C PRO A 181 18.76 -7.84 23.05
N LYS A 182 17.82 -6.90 23.16
CA LYS A 182 18.01 -5.46 23.43
C LYS A 182 18.32 -4.52 22.25
N LEU A 183 18.01 -4.87 21.00
CA LEU A 183 18.02 -3.86 19.93
C LEU A 183 16.75 -3.00 20.02
N PRO A 184 16.85 -1.68 20.28
CA PRO A 184 15.71 -0.79 20.11
C PRO A 184 15.23 -0.79 18.65
N GLN A 185 13.91 -0.77 18.44
CA GLN A 185 13.29 -0.73 17.11
C GLN A 185 13.80 0.42 16.23
N SER A 186 14.27 1.51 16.84
CA SER A 186 14.87 2.66 16.17
C SER A 186 16.19 2.38 15.44
N ILE A 187 16.74 1.17 15.56
CA ILE A 187 17.95 0.75 14.82
C ILE A 187 17.60 0.30 13.40
N PHE A 188 16.36 -0.16 13.17
CA PHE A 188 15.96 -0.61 11.86
C PHE A 188 15.63 0.57 10.96
N THR A 189 16.25 0.59 9.78
CA THR A 189 15.90 1.57 8.76
C THR A 189 14.49 1.31 8.20
N ALA A 190 13.87 2.30 7.57
CA ALA A 190 12.55 2.11 6.94
C ALA A 190 12.58 0.97 5.90
N LYS A 191 13.65 0.85 5.13
CA LYS A 191 13.86 -0.25 4.18
C LYS A 191 13.96 -1.60 4.87
N GLN A 192 14.71 -1.69 5.96
CA GLN A 192 14.77 -2.92 6.75
C GLN A 192 13.40 -3.29 7.32
N LEU A 193 12.62 -2.31 7.78
CA LEU A 193 11.27 -2.55 8.29
C LEU A 193 10.30 -2.97 7.19
N PHE A 194 10.34 -2.34 6.01
CA PHE A 194 9.54 -2.76 4.85
C PHE A 194 9.76 -4.24 4.53
N TYR A 195 11.03 -4.61 4.49
CA TYR A 195 11.46 -5.95 4.23
C TYR A 195 11.04 -6.93 5.34
N ILE A 196 11.44 -6.66 6.59
CA ILE A 196 11.18 -7.59 7.70
C ILE A 196 9.69 -7.71 8.01
N LYS A 197 8.99 -6.57 8.06
CA LYS A 197 7.61 -6.49 8.54
C LYS A 197 6.64 -6.63 7.38
N THR A 198 6.68 -5.70 6.43
CA THR A 198 5.66 -5.62 5.38
C THR A 198 5.73 -6.83 4.45
N CYS A 199 6.92 -7.20 3.99
CA CYS A 199 7.04 -8.35 3.08
C CYS A 199 6.70 -9.68 3.79
N SER A 200 7.18 -9.89 5.02
CA SER A 200 6.81 -11.09 5.79
C SER A 200 5.32 -11.14 6.11
N PHE A 201 4.69 -9.99 6.37
CA PHE A 201 3.25 -9.93 6.64
C PHE A 201 2.42 -10.23 5.39
N CYS A 202 2.80 -9.66 4.23
CA CYS A 202 2.18 -10.00 2.93
C CYS A 202 2.26 -11.51 2.66
N LEU A 203 3.44 -12.10 2.83
CA LEU A 203 3.64 -13.51 2.59
C LEU A 203 2.86 -14.39 3.58
N SER A 204 2.85 -14.02 4.87
CA SER A 204 2.09 -14.75 5.89
C SER A 204 0.58 -14.73 5.60
N ALA A 205 0.03 -13.56 5.23
CA ALA A 205 -1.36 -13.44 4.82
C ALA A 205 -1.66 -14.36 3.63
N HIS A 206 -0.75 -14.43 2.66
CA HIS A 206 -0.90 -15.33 1.51
C HIS A 206 -0.83 -16.82 1.87
N LEU A 207 0.17 -17.23 2.65
CA LEU A 207 0.35 -18.64 3.06
C LEU A 207 -0.82 -19.16 3.91
N THR A 208 -1.47 -18.27 4.66
CA THR A 208 -2.62 -18.63 5.52
C THR A 208 -3.96 -18.63 4.78
N ALA A 209 -4.06 -17.99 3.60
CA ALA A 209 -5.30 -17.81 2.83
C ALA A 209 -5.84 -19.08 2.11
N LYS A 210 -5.11 -20.20 2.18
CA LYS A 210 -5.48 -21.56 1.71
C LYS A 210 -5.33 -21.88 0.21
N ALA A 211 -4.87 -21.00 -0.68
CA ALA A 211 -4.51 -21.40 -2.05
C ALA A 211 -3.05 -21.91 -2.15
N GLN A 212 -2.89 -23.23 -2.29
CA GLN A 212 -1.59 -23.91 -2.45
C GLN A 212 -0.97 -23.74 -3.85
N HIS A 213 -0.59 -22.52 -4.22
CA HIS A 213 0.25 -22.26 -5.40
C HIS A 213 1.50 -21.44 -5.08
N PHE A 214 2.00 -21.55 -3.85
CA PHE A 214 3.35 -21.10 -3.56
C PHE A 214 4.34 -22.15 -4.09
N LEU A 215 5.24 -21.73 -4.99
CA LEU A 215 6.20 -22.62 -5.66
C LEU A 215 7.27 -23.17 -4.73
N TYR A 216 7.40 -22.60 -3.52
CA TYR A 216 8.43 -22.93 -2.56
C TYR A 216 7.80 -23.62 -1.34
N THR A 217 8.48 -24.63 -0.85
CA THR A 217 8.13 -25.33 0.38
C THR A 217 8.70 -24.59 1.59
N ALA A 218 8.23 -24.92 2.80
CA ALA A 218 8.85 -24.44 4.03
C ALA A 218 10.32 -24.91 4.20
N GLU A 219 10.76 -25.92 3.45
CA GLU A 219 12.14 -26.41 3.43
C GLU A 219 13.04 -25.61 2.47
N ASP A 220 12.44 -24.92 1.50
CA ASP A 220 13.17 -24.03 0.59
C ASP A 220 13.50 -22.67 1.26
N ILE A 221 12.75 -22.30 2.30
CA ILE A 221 12.84 -21.03 3.06
C ILE A 221 13.76 -21.18 4.28
#